data_AF-B7QJT5-F1
#
_entry.id   AF-B7QJT5-F1
#
_cell.length_a   1.000
_cell.length_b   1.000
_cell.length_c   1.000
_cell.angle_alpha   90.00
_cell.angle_beta   90.00
_cell.angle_gamma   90.00
#
_symmetry.space_group_name_H-M   'P 1'
#
loop_
_entity.id
_entity.type
_entity.pdbx_description
1 polymer ?
#
loop_
_entity_poly.entity_id
_entity_poly.type
_entity_poly.pdbx_seq_one_letter_code
_entity_poly.pdbx_strand_id
1 'polypeptide(L)'
;MWCWDGLAAARLLRKEGVEVIVLEARDRVGGRTYTVQGEHFGYLDIGGAYIGGTQDHVLRVLREVGLADKLYCVYYENKCVFTILGRRYTE
;
A
#
# COMPACT_ATOMS: atom_id res chain seq x y z
N MET A 1 13.68 5.82 0.04
CA MET A 1 12.48 5.97 0.89
C MET A 1 11.39 6.51 -0.01
N TRP A 2 10.35 5.73 -0.27
CA TRP A 2 9.59 5.79 -1.54
C TRP A 2 8.29 6.60 -1.36
N CYS A 3 7.80 7.25 -2.43
CA CYS A 3 6.68 8.22 -2.53
C CYS A 3 5.57 8.15 -1.45
N TRP A 4 5.14 6.96 -1.03
CA TRP A 4 4.19 6.77 0.08
C TRP A 4 4.61 7.49 1.37
N ASP A 5 5.89 7.41 1.75
CA ASP A 5 6.40 8.05 2.97
C ASP A 5 6.33 9.58 2.87
N GLY A 6 6.60 10.12 1.67
CA GLY A 6 6.51 11.55 1.39
C GLY A 6 5.07 12.07 1.42
N LEU A 7 4.13 11.32 0.84
CA LEU A 7 2.70 11.65 0.92
C LEU A 7 2.17 11.56 2.35
N ALA A 8 2.59 10.55 3.12
CA ALA A 8 2.21 10.42 4.51
C ALA A 8 2.72 11.59 5.37
N ALA A 9 3.98 12.00 5.17
CA ALA A 9 4.55 13.17 5.84
C ALA A 9 3.82 14.46 5.45
N ALA A 10 3.60 14.69 4.15
CA ALA A 10 2.89 15.87 3.66
C ALA A 10 1.44 15.93 4.17
N ARG A 11 0.76 14.78 4.26
CA ARG A 11 -0.58 14.65 4.85
C ARG A 11 -0.58 15.07 6.31
N LEU A 12 0.40 14.61 7.09
CA LEU A 12 0.53 14.95 8.51
C LEU A 12 0.77 16.46 8.69
N LEU A 13 1.76 17.01 8.00
CA LEU A 13 2.07 18.45 8.06
C LEU A 13 0.87 19.33 7.68
N ARG A 14 0.13 18.94 6.63
CA ARG A 14 -1.07 19.67 6.22
C ARG A 14 -2.18 19.61 7.27
N LYS A 15 -2.34 18.49 7.99
CA LYS A 15 -3.32 18.39 9.09
C LYS A 15 -2.99 19.35 10.23
N GLU A 16 -1.70 19.63 10.45
CA GLU A 16 -1.22 20.61 11.43
C GLU A 16 -1.24 22.06 10.91
N GLY A 17 -1.85 22.31 9.74
CA GLY A 17 -1.98 23.66 9.17
C GLY A 17 -0.72 24.18 8.47
N VAL A 18 0.29 23.34 8.24
CA VAL A 18 1.50 23.72 7.50
C VAL A 18 1.23 23.68 5.99
N GLU A 19 1.65 24.71 5.27
CA GLU A 19 1.62 24.73 3.81
C GLU A 19 2.72 23.80 3.26
N VAL A 20 2.36 22.88 2.37
CA VAL A 20 3.28 21.84 1.88
C VAL A 20 3.20 21.71 0.37
N ILE A 21 4.38 21.65 -0.27
CA ILE A 21 4.55 21.29 -1.68
C ILE A 21 5.24 19.92 -1.76
N VAL A 22 4.70 19.02 -2.58
CA VAL A 22 5.29 17.70 -2.86
C VAL A 22 5.80 17.69 -4.29
N LEU A 23 7.10 17.44 -4.46
CA LEU A 23 7.74 17.29 -5.78
C LEU A 23 7.98 15.80 -6.05
N GLU A 24 7.35 15.28 -7.09
CA GLU A 24 7.50 13.89 -7.56
C GLU A 24 8.25 13.87 -8.88
N ALA A 25 9.21 12.96 -9.01
CA ALA A 25 10.06 12.87 -10.20
C ALA A 25 9.35 12.15 -11.36
N ARG A 26 8.40 11.27 -11.04
CA ARG A 26 7.57 10.57 -12.03
C ARG A 26 6.35 11.40 -12.42
N ASP A 27 5.71 10.98 -13.49
CA ASP A 27 4.39 11.42 -13.94
C ASP A 27 3.23 10.90 -13.06
N ARG A 28 3.53 10.09 -12.04
CA ARG A 28 2.57 9.52 -11.11
C ARG A 28 3.11 9.47 -9.69
N VAL A 29 2.20 9.52 -8.73
CA VAL A 29 2.49 9.25 -7.32
C VAL A 29 2.52 7.74 -7.02
N GLY A 30 2.81 7.38 -5.77
CA GLY A 30 2.77 6.01 -5.24
C GLY A 30 4.13 5.31 -5.17
N GLY A 31 5.08 5.66 -6.04
CA GLY A 31 6.43 5.09 -6.00
C GLY A 31 6.40 3.58 -6.26
N ARG A 32 6.62 2.76 -5.20
CA ARG A 32 6.54 1.28 -5.27
C ARG A 32 5.12 0.75 -5.33
N THR A 33 4.12 1.54 -4.97
CA THR A 33 2.73 1.17 -5.21
C THR A 33 2.33 1.69 -6.58
N TYR A 34 1.75 0.82 -7.40
CA TYR A 34 1.27 1.20 -8.72
C TYR A 34 0.16 0.25 -9.17
N THR A 35 -1.04 0.79 -9.23
CA THR A 35 -2.23 0.12 -9.76
C THR A 35 -2.40 0.52 -11.23
N VAL A 36 -2.41 -0.45 -12.12
CA VAL A 36 -2.75 -0.26 -13.53
C VAL A 36 -4.19 -0.70 -13.79
N GLN A 37 -4.84 -0.06 -14.76
CA GLN A 37 -6.17 -0.44 -15.21
C GLN A 37 -6.09 -1.06 -16.59
N GLY A 38 -6.94 -2.05 -16.84
CA GLY A 38 -7.05 -2.68 -18.16
C GLY A 38 -8.42 -3.27 -18.39
N GLU A 39 -8.87 -3.27 -19.64
CA GLU A 39 -10.21 -3.70 -20.04
C GLU A 39 -10.52 -5.14 -19.60
N HIS A 40 -9.53 -6.03 -19.63
CA HIS A 40 -9.70 -7.45 -19.32
C HIS A 40 -9.54 -7.81 -17.84
N PHE A 41 -8.89 -6.96 -17.02
CA PHE A 41 -8.55 -7.29 -15.63
C PHE A 41 -9.02 -6.25 -14.61
N GLY A 42 -9.68 -5.17 -15.05
CA GLY A 42 -10.12 -4.09 -14.18
C GLY A 42 -8.94 -3.34 -13.59
N TYR A 43 -8.49 -3.74 -12.41
CA TYR A 43 -7.36 -3.16 -11.67
C TYR A 43 -6.33 -4.23 -11.32
N LEU A 44 -5.05 -3.91 -11.51
CA LEU A 44 -3.94 -4.79 -11.15
C LEU A 44 -2.84 -4.00 -10.44
N ASP A 45 -2.47 -4.41 -9.24
CA ASP A 45 -1.31 -3.87 -8.55
C ASP A 45 -0.03 -4.54 -9.06
N ILE A 46 0.78 -3.77 -9.79
CA ILE A 46 2.11 -4.20 -10.28
C ILE A 46 3.23 -3.75 -9.34
N GLY A 47 2.86 -3.37 -8.11
CA GLY A 47 3.74 -2.89 -7.05
C GLY A 47 3.38 -3.51 -5.70
N GLY A 48 3.59 -2.76 -4.61
CA GLY A 48 3.13 -3.19 -3.28
C GLY A 48 1.61 -3.30 -3.22
N ALA A 49 1.10 -4.49 -2.87
CA ALA A 49 -0.34 -4.81 -2.93
C ALA A 49 -0.93 -5.32 -1.60
N TYR A 50 -0.13 -6.02 -0.78
CA TYR A 50 -0.64 -6.72 0.40
C TYR A 50 -0.44 -5.95 1.69
N ILE A 51 -1.48 -5.93 2.52
CA ILE A 51 -1.49 -5.36 3.88
C ILE A 51 -1.99 -6.45 4.83
N GLY A 52 -1.25 -6.68 5.92
CA GLY A 52 -1.66 -7.60 6.99
C GLY A 52 -2.45 -6.90 8.10
N GLY A 53 -3.24 -7.66 8.86
CA GLY A 53 -4.10 -7.14 9.93
C GLY A 53 -3.38 -6.39 11.06
N THR A 54 -2.09 -6.62 11.25
CA THR A 54 -1.25 -5.96 12.27
C THR A 54 -0.60 -4.66 11.78
N GLN A 55 -0.79 -4.27 10.51
CA GLN A 55 -0.21 -3.06 9.94
C GLN A 55 -1.09 -1.84 10.23
N ASP A 56 -1.20 -1.47 11.51
CA ASP A 56 -2.19 -0.51 12.01
C ASP A 56 -2.11 0.88 11.38
N HIS A 57 -0.92 1.35 11.03
CA HIS A 57 -0.71 2.70 10.47
C HIS A 57 -1.38 2.85 9.10
N VAL A 58 -1.19 1.89 8.19
CA VAL A 58 -1.82 1.94 6.87
C VAL A 58 -3.32 1.68 6.98
N LEU A 59 -3.75 0.77 7.86
CA LEU A 59 -5.17 0.53 8.13
C LEU A 59 -5.89 1.77 8.68
N ARG A 60 -5.22 2.58 9.51
CA ARG A 60 -5.73 3.89 9.94
C ARG A 60 -5.91 4.85 8.77
N VAL A 61 -4.89 4.99 7.93
CA VAL A 61 -4.97 5.89 6.75
C VAL A 61 -6.11 5.45 5.82
N LEU A 62 -6.28 4.15 5.57
CA LEU A 62 -7.37 3.62 4.74
C LEU A 62 -8.76 4.01 5.27
N ARG A 63 -8.96 3.93 6.59
CA ARG A 63 -10.21 4.40 7.23
C ARG A 63 -10.44 5.89 7.02
N GLU A 64 -9.39 6.70 7.20
CA GLU A 64 -9.50 8.16 7.04
C GLU A 64 -9.78 8.61 5.60
N VAL A 65 -9.36 7.83 4.59
CA VAL A 65 -9.64 8.14 3.17
C VAL A 65 -10.89 7.42 2.64
N GLY A 66 -11.61 6.67 3.50
CA GLY A 66 -12.85 5.98 3.11
C GLY A 66 -12.64 4.76 2.20
N LEU A 67 -11.49 4.08 2.32
CA LEU A 67 -11.16 2.88 1.54
C LEU A 67 -11.12 1.59 2.36
N ALA A 68 -11.48 1.64 3.65
CA ALA A 68 -11.42 0.48 4.53
C ALA A 68 -12.35 -0.67 4.11
N ASP A 69 -13.48 -0.35 3.45
CA ASP A 69 -14.43 -1.32 2.89
C ASP A 69 -13.99 -1.86 1.52
N LYS A 70 -12.91 -1.32 0.93
CA LYS A 70 -12.36 -1.75 -0.37
C LYS A 70 -11.26 -2.80 -0.25
N LEU A 71 -10.91 -3.20 0.98
CA LEU A 71 -9.93 -4.27 1.19
C LEU A 71 -10.53 -5.60 0.74
N TYR A 72 -9.81 -6.29 -0.14
CA TYR A 72 -10.13 -7.65 -0.54
C TYR A 72 -9.35 -8.64 0.32
N CYS A 73 -10.05 -9.61 0.90
CA CYS A 73 -9.42 -10.72 1.63
C CYS A 73 -8.78 -11.68 0.64
N VAL A 74 -7.45 -11.75 0.69
CA VAL A 74 -6.69 -12.74 -0.07
C VAL A 74 -6.71 -14.05 0.71
N TYR A 75 -7.57 -14.96 0.27
CA TYR A 75 -7.61 -16.32 0.80
C TYR A 75 -6.51 -17.15 0.14
N TYR A 76 -5.71 -17.83 0.95
CA TYR A 76 -4.79 -18.85 0.48
C TYR A 76 -5.48 -20.20 0.61
N GLU A 77 -5.83 -20.80 -0.52
CA GLU A 77 -6.10 -22.23 -0.57
C GLU A 77 -4.76 -22.92 -0.83
N ASN A 78 -4.41 -23.92 0.00
CA ASN A 78 -3.16 -24.72 -0.02
C ASN A 78 -2.01 -24.22 0.87
N LYS A 79 -0.91 -25.00 0.84
CA LYS A 79 0.26 -24.81 1.69
C LYS A 79 1.01 -23.53 1.35
N CYS A 80 1.15 -22.63 2.31
CA CYS A 80 2.01 -21.47 2.20
C CYS A 80 3.46 -21.87 2.51
N VAL A 81 4.38 -21.52 1.62
CA VAL A 81 5.81 -21.77 1.80
C VAL A 81 6.50 -20.44 2.05
N PHE A 82 6.98 -20.24 3.27
CA PHE A 82 7.79 -19.07 3.62
C PHE A 82 9.25 -19.47 3.80
N THR A 83 10.18 -18.61 3.38
CA THR A 83 11.60 -18.79 3.70
C THR A 83 12.05 -17.63 4.57
N ILE A 84 12.40 -17.91 5.82
CA ILE A 84 12.83 -16.91 6.80
C ILE A 84 14.25 -17.27 7.23
N LEU A 85 15.20 -16.35 7.03
CA LEU A 85 16.62 -16.54 7.38
C LEU A 85 17.21 -17.87 6.85
N GLY A 86 16.85 -18.24 5.62
CA GLY A 86 17.32 -19.48 4.97
C GLY A 86 16.61 -20.76 5.43
N ARG A 87 15.64 -20.69 6.35
CA ARG A 87 14.82 -21.83 6.78
C ARG A 87 13.46 -21.81 6.08
N ARG A 88 13.07 -22.95 5.52
CA ARG A 88 11.77 -23.14 4.85
C ARG A 88 10.72 -23.55 5.88
N TYR A 89 9.65 -22.79 5.94
CA TYR A 89 8.45 -23.04 6.73
C TYR A 89 7.31 -23.36 5.78
N THR A 90 6.56 -24.41 6.08
CA THR A 90 5.36 -24.78 5.33
C THR A 90 4.20 -24.85 6.29
N GLU A 91 3.21 -23.99 6.10
CA GLU A 91 1.90 -24.05 6.76
C GLU A 91 0.88 -24.62 5.78
#